data_AF-A0A126FCH9-F1
#
_entry.id   AF-A0A126FCH9-F1
#
_cell.length_a   1.000
_cell.length_b   1.000
_cell.length_c   1.000
_cell.angle_alpha   90.00
_cell.angle_beta   90.00
_cell.angle_gamma   90.00
#
_symmetry.space_group_name_H-M   'P 1'
#
loop_
_entity.id
_entity.type
_entity.pdbx_description
1 polymer ?
#
loop_
_entity_poly.entity_id
_entity_poly.type
_entity_poly.pdbx_seq_one_letter_code
_entity_poly.pdbx_strand_id
1 'polypeptide(L)'
;MNMNMFEQFLSPELLLMPTFPLAILMPYILIHHKPKLLGNRMTTATVKLLKLFLLNMTSQLTPKGQKWSPLLASLILMLLMSNLLSLLPYTFIPTSQLSTNMALALPLWLATIIMG
;
A
#
# COMPACT_ATOMS: atom_id res chain seq x y z
N MET A 1 33.80 1.37 -2.24
CA MET A 1 32.96 0.18 -2.54
C MET A 1 31.72 0.06 -1.64
N ASN A 2 31.70 0.61 -0.42
CA ASN A 2 30.56 0.47 0.50
C ASN A 2 29.33 1.34 0.15
N MET A 3 29.50 2.44 -0.58
CA MET A 3 28.40 3.37 -0.89
C MET A 3 27.38 2.78 -1.88
N ASN A 4 27.83 1.97 -2.83
CA ASN A 4 26.98 1.40 -3.88
C ASN A 4 25.84 0.51 -3.34
N MET A 5 26.00 -0.08 -2.14
CA MET A 5 24.95 -0.92 -1.53
C MET A 5 23.79 -0.09 -0.93
N PHE A 6 24.05 1.17 -0.58
CA PHE A 6 23.04 2.05 0.02
C PHE A 6 22.40 3.01 -0.99
N GLU A 7 23.01 3.19 -2.16
CA GLU A 7 22.47 4.01 -3.26
C GLU A 7 21.07 3.57 -3.69
N GLN A 8 20.73 2.27 -3.57
CA GLN A 8 19.39 1.75 -3.87
C GLN A 8 18.27 2.31 -2.97
N PHE A 9 18.62 2.79 -1.76
CA PHE A 9 17.65 3.35 -0.82
C PHE A 9 17.49 4.86 -0.98
N LEU A 10 18.37 5.51 -1.73
CA LEU A 10 18.22 6.92 -2.05
C LEU A 10 17.17 7.07 -3.15
N SER A 11 16.31 8.07 -3.02
CA SER A 11 15.32 8.36 -4.06
C SER A 11 16.04 8.83 -5.32
N PRO A 12 15.88 8.15 -6.48
CA PRO A 12 16.51 8.61 -7.70
C PRO A 12 15.88 9.92 -8.16
N GLU A 13 16.72 10.84 -8.62
CA GLU A 13 16.31 12.12 -9.18
C GLU A 13 16.37 12.05 -10.70
N LEU A 14 15.30 12.47 -11.36
CA LEU A 14 15.24 12.64 -12.81
C LEU A 14 15.08 14.14 -13.08
N LEU A 15 16.01 14.76 -13.81
CA LEU A 15 15.97 16.21 -14.12
C LEU A 15 15.79 17.09 -12.86
N LEU A 16 16.53 16.78 -11.79
CA LEU A 16 16.44 17.46 -10.47
C LEU A 16 15.07 17.34 -9.78
N MET A 17 14.19 16.43 -10.24
CA MET A 17 12.94 16.11 -9.58
C MET A 17 13.01 14.72 -8.94
N PRO A 18 12.65 14.57 -7.65
CA PRO A 18 12.64 13.27 -7.00
C PRO A 18 11.52 12.39 -7.57
N THR A 19 11.84 11.14 -7.88
CA THR A 19 10.86 10.15 -8.38
C THR A 19 9.98 9.55 -7.27
N PHE A 20 10.21 9.95 -6.02
CA PHE A 20 9.50 9.45 -4.85
C PHE A 20 7.96 9.54 -4.92
N PRO A 21 7.33 10.67 -5.34
CA PRO A 21 5.88 10.75 -5.45
C PRO A 21 5.31 9.76 -6.48
N LEU A 22 6.04 9.54 -7.58
CA LEU A 22 5.66 8.58 -8.60
C LEU A 22 5.68 7.16 -8.03
N ALA A 23 6.74 6.80 -7.30
CA ALA A 23 6.90 5.48 -6.69
C ALA A 23 5.76 5.14 -5.71
N ILE A 24 5.28 6.12 -4.92
CA ILE A 24 4.13 5.93 -4.01
C ILE A 24 2.82 5.70 -4.78
N LEU A 25 2.66 6.32 -5.95
CA LEU A 25 1.45 6.20 -6.77
C LEU A 25 1.42 4.92 -7.63
N MET A 26 2.56 4.24 -7.82
CA MET A 26 2.65 3.03 -8.66
C MET A 26 1.65 1.93 -8.28
N PRO A 27 1.47 1.54 -6.99
CA PRO A 27 0.47 0.53 -6.61
C PRO A 27 -0.95 0.85 -7.07
N TYR A 28 -1.31 2.13 -7.11
CA TYR A 28 -2.64 2.56 -7.54
C TYR A 28 -2.86 2.34 -9.03
N ILE A 29 -1.85 2.62 -9.85
CA ILE A 29 -1.91 2.47 -11.32
C ILE A 29 -2.08 0.98 -11.71
N LEU A 30 -1.50 0.05 -10.95
CA LEU A 30 -1.62 -1.38 -11.24
C LEU A 30 -3.04 -1.93 -11.02
N ILE A 31 -3.82 -1.30 -10.13
CA ILE A 31 -5.17 -1.76 -9.79
C ILE A 31 -6.16 -1.26 -10.85
N HIS A 32 -6.56 -2.16 -11.74
CA HIS A 32 -7.56 -1.86 -12.75
C HIS A 32 -8.96 -2.17 -12.23
N HIS A 33 -9.85 -1.18 -12.28
CA HIS A 33 -11.27 -1.36 -11.99
C HIS A 33 -12.12 -1.02 -13.22
N LYS A 34 -12.93 -1.98 -13.70
CA LYS A 34 -13.92 -1.76 -14.76
C LYS A 34 -15.31 -2.11 -14.21
N PRO A 35 -16.26 -1.17 -14.18
CA PRO A 35 -17.59 -1.39 -13.61
C PRO A 35 -18.50 -2.16 -14.58
N LYS A 36 -18.12 -3.40 -14.91
CA LYS A 36 -18.94 -4.33 -15.71
C LYS A 36 -19.40 -5.48 -14.82
N LEU A 37 -20.61 -5.98 -15.05
CA LEU A 37 -21.18 -7.12 -14.32
C LEU A 37 -20.27 -8.36 -14.42
N LEU A 38 -19.78 -8.64 -15.63
CA LEU A 38 -18.72 -9.61 -15.88
C LEU A 38 -17.38 -8.89 -15.86
N GLY A 39 -16.64 -9.09 -14.76
CA GLY A 39 -15.28 -8.57 -14.59
C GLY A 39 -14.24 -9.35 -15.42
N ASN A 40 -13.06 -8.75 -15.59
CA ASN A 40 -11.88 -9.46 -16.11
C ASN A 40 -11.35 -10.45 -15.04
N ARG A 41 -10.62 -11.50 -15.46
CA ARG A 41 -10.00 -12.50 -14.58
C ARG A 41 -9.18 -11.88 -13.45
N MET A 42 -8.41 -10.83 -13.76
CA MET A 42 -7.63 -10.12 -12.74
C MET A 42 -8.55 -9.44 -11.71
N THR A 43 -9.61 -8.79 -12.17
CA THR A 43 -10.57 -8.11 -11.28
C THR A 43 -11.36 -9.08 -10.41
N THR A 44 -11.69 -10.28 -10.92
CA THR A 44 -12.37 -11.29 -10.11
C THR A 44 -11.43 -11.87 -9.05
N ALA A 45 -10.15 -12.06 -9.36
CA ALA A 45 -9.14 -12.49 -8.39
C ALA A 45 -8.91 -11.45 -7.28
N THR A 46 -8.75 -10.16 -7.63
CA THR A 46 -8.55 -9.09 -6.65
C THR A 46 -9.79 -8.90 -5.77
N VAL A 47 -11.00 -8.95 -6.33
CA VAL A 47 -12.25 -8.87 -5.57
C VAL A 47 -12.41 -10.07 -4.64
N LYS A 48 -12.06 -11.29 -5.08
CA LYS A 48 -12.12 -12.49 -4.24
C LYS A 48 -11.12 -12.39 -3.07
N LEU A 49 -9.90 -11.92 -3.32
CA LEU A 49 -8.89 -11.69 -2.29
C LEU A 49 -9.37 -10.65 -1.27
N LEU A 50 -9.88 -9.50 -1.72
CA LEU A 50 -10.41 -8.46 -0.85
C LEU A 50 -11.60 -8.96 -0.02
N LYS A 51 -12.50 -9.74 -0.61
CA LYS A 51 -13.65 -10.31 0.12
C LYS A 51 -13.19 -11.25 1.24
N LEU A 52 -12.22 -12.12 0.97
CA LEU A 52 -11.69 -13.05 1.97
C LEU A 52 -10.98 -12.29 3.09
N PHE A 53 -10.18 -11.28 2.73
CA PHE A 53 -9.50 -10.42 3.69
C PHE A 53 -10.47 -9.66 4.61
N LEU A 54 -11.46 -8.98 4.01
CA LEU A 54 -12.49 -8.25 4.76
C LEU A 54 -13.29 -9.17 5.66
N LEU A 55 -13.68 -10.36 5.19
CA LEU A 55 -14.45 -11.32 6.00
C LEU A 55 -13.66 -11.76 7.24
N ASN A 56 -12.38 -12.06 7.09
CA ASN A 56 -11.52 -12.43 8.21
C ASN A 56 -11.34 -11.28 9.20
N MET A 57 -11.07 -10.06 8.72
CA MET A 57 -10.90 -8.89 9.60
C MET A 57 -12.19 -8.49 10.33
N THR A 58 -13.30 -8.41 9.61
CA THR A 58 -14.59 -7.96 10.17
C THR A 58 -15.19 -8.94 11.17
N SER A 59 -14.81 -10.23 11.11
CA SER A 59 -15.29 -11.26 12.04
C SER A 59 -14.92 -10.99 13.51
N GLN A 60 -13.82 -10.27 13.75
CA GLN A 60 -13.30 -9.96 15.08
C GLN A 60 -13.66 -8.53 15.54
N LEU A 61 -14.21 -7.70 14.65
CA LEU A 61 -14.46 -6.28 14.89
C LEU A 61 -15.91 -6.01 15.27
N THR A 62 -16.12 -5.06 16.19
CA THR A 62 -17.46 -4.54 16.51
C THR A 62 -18.07 -3.80 15.32
N PRO A 63 -19.40 -3.59 15.26
CA PRO A 63 -20.05 -2.83 14.18
C PRO A 63 -19.49 -1.41 13.99
N LYS A 64 -19.03 -0.76 15.08
CA LYS A 64 -18.34 0.54 15.01
C LYS A 64 -16.96 0.41 14.36
N GLY A 65 -16.20 -0.65 14.70
CA GLY A 65 -14.89 -0.94 14.14
C GLY A 65 -14.94 -1.36 12.66
N GLN A 66 -16.01 -2.00 12.21
CA GLN A 66 -16.19 -2.39 10.80
C GLN A 66 -16.18 -1.19 9.84
N LYS A 67 -16.51 0.03 10.30
CA LYS A 67 -16.39 1.26 9.50
C LYS A 67 -14.96 1.57 9.05
N TRP A 68 -13.96 1.11 9.80
CA TRP A 68 -12.53 1.28 9.50
C TRP A 68 -11.98 0.20 8.56
N SER A 69 -12.75 -0.88 8.36
CA SER A 69 -12.37 -2.01 7.51
C SER A 69 -11.92 -1.62 6.09
N PRO A 70 -12.62 -0.75 5.34
CA PRO A 70 -12.15 -0.34 4.00
C PRO A 70 -10.82 0.42 4.04
N LEU A 71 -10.61 1.29 5.05
CA LEU A 71 -9.35 2.01 5.22
C LEU A 71 -8.20 1.03 5.48
N LEU A 72 -8.37 0.11 6.44
CA LEU A 72 -7.36 -0.89 6.78
C LEU A 72 -7.05 -1.84 5.60
N ALA A 73 -8.09 -2.27 4.88
CA ALA A 73 -7.92 -3.09 3.69
C ALA A 73 -7.16 -2.36 2.58
N SER A 74 -7.46 -1.07 2.36
CA SER A 74 -6.73 -0.26 1.36
C SER A 74 -5.26 -0.07 1.73
N LEU A 75 -4.96 0.13 3.02
CA LEU A 75 -3.60 0.30 3.51
C LEU A 75 -2.78 -0.97 3.35
N ILE A 76 -3.33 -2.13 3.74
CA ILE A 76 -2.63 -3.40 3.60
C ILE A 76 -2.40 -3.73 2.13
N LEU A 77 -3.38 -3.47 1.26
CA LEU A 77 -3.21 -3.66 -0.18
C LEU A 77 -2.12 -2.75 -0.75
N MET A 78 -2.08 -1.47 -0.35
CA MET A 78 -1.05 -0.52 -0.76
C MET A 78 0.34 -1.00 -0.35
N LEU A 79 0.52 -1.36 0.93
CA LEU A 79 1.80 -1.84 1.47
C LEU A 79 2.24 -3.16 0.83
N LEU A 80 1.30 -4.09 0.63
CA LEU A 80 1.58 -5.37 -0.02
C LEU A 80 2.08 -5.14 -1.45
N MET A 81 1.36 -4.32 -2.22
CA MET A 81 1.73 -4.03 -3.60
C MET A 81 3.07 -3.29 -3.69
N SER A 82 3.30 -2.26 -2.87
CA SER A 82 4.58 -1.55 -2.86
C SER A 82 5.75 -2.48 -2.53
N ASN A 83 5.56 -3.38 -1.55
CA ASN A 83 6.61 -4.33 -1.16
C ASN A 83 6.80 -5.44 -2.20
N LEU A 84 5.74 -5.90 -2.89
CA LEU A 84 5.90 -6.87 -3.97
C LEU A 84 6.60 -6.27 -5.18
N LEU A 85 6.29 -5.02 -5.53
CA LEU A 85 6.99 -4.30 -6.60
C LEU A 85 8.47 -4.11 -6.29
N SER A 86 8.80 -3.93 -5.00
CA SER A 86 10.17 -3.72 -4.55
C SER A 86 11.10 -4.91 -4.73
N LEU A 87 10.56 -6.11 -4.96
CA LEU A 87 11.36 -7.30 -5.23
C LEU A 87 11.93 -7.30 -6.65
N LEU A 88 11.45 -6.42 -7.52
CA LEU A 88 12.00 -6.28 -8.87
C LEU A 88 13.40 -5.66 -8.80
N PRO A 89 14.33 -6.09 -9.68
CA PRO A 89 15.68 -5.55 -9.67
C PRO A 89 15.66 -4.06 -10.03
N TYR A 90 16.49 -3.28 -9.31
CA TYR A 90 16.68 -1.84 -9.53
C TYR A 90 15.43 -0.96 -9.30
N THR A 91 14.44 -1.42 -8.53
CA THR A 91 13.30 -0.58 -8.14
C THR A 91 13.51 0.13 -6.82
N PHE A 92 13.31 1.45 -6.80
CA PHE A 92 13.30 2.24 -5.56
C PHE A 92 12.07 1.90 -4.71
N ILE A 93 12.29 1.74 -3.40
CA ILE A 93 11.30 1.24 -2.46
C ILE A 93 10.88 2.39 -1.54
N PRO A 94 9.70 3.01 -1.72
CA PRO A 94 9.29 4.11 -0.87
C PRO A 94 9.15 3.67 0.60
N THR A 95 8.70 2.43 0.87
CA THR A 95 8.52 1.87 2.22
C THR A 95 9.82 1.56 2.97
N SER A 96 10.98 1.62 2.32
CA SER A 96 12.28 1.47 2.98
C SER A 96 12.67 2.70 3.81
N GLN A 97 12.08 3.85 3.49
CA GLN A 97 12.32 5.09 4.20
C GLN A 97 11.54 5.10 5.51
N LEU A 98 12.23 5.39 6.61
CA LEU A 98 11.58 5.48 7.92
C LEU A 98 10.44 6.52 7.92
N SER A 99 10.63 7.62 7.18
CA SER A 99 9.68 8.71 7.06
C SER A 99 8.32 8.27 6.50
N THR A 100 8.28 7.38 5.49
CA THR A 100 7.00 6.88 4.95
C THR A 100 6.24 6.05 5.95
N ASN A 101 6.96 5.19 6.68
CA ASN A 101 6.35 4.29 7.65
C ASN A 101 5.79 5.10 8.83
N MET A 102 6.53 6.09 9.31
CA MET A 102 6.06 6.99 10.36
C MET A 102 4.88 7.86 9.90
N ALA A 103 4.89 8.36 8.67
CA ALA A 103 3.80 9.15 8.11
C ALA A 103 2.48 8.35 8.02
N LEU A 104 2.54 7.04 7.78
CA LEU A 104 1.35 6.17 7.79
C LEU A 104 0.96 5.71 9.20
N ALA A 105 1.93 5.34 10.03
CA ALA A 105 1.68 4.74 11.33
C ALA A 105 1.12 5.75 12.35
N LEU A 106 1.71 6.95 12.45
CA LEU A 106 1.34 7.93 13.48
C LEU A 106 -0.13 8.37 13.39
N PRO A 107 -0.69 8.76 12.23
CA PRO A 107 -2.09 9.18 12.15
C PRO A 107 -3.07 8.05 12.48
N LEU A 108 -2.78 6.83 12.05
CA LEU A 108 -3.65 5.68 12.31
C LEU A 108 -3.63 5.27 13.78
N TRP A 109 -2.45 5.25 14.39
CA TRP A 109 -2.31 4.98 15.81
C TRP A 109 -3.01 6.07 16.66
N LEU A 110 -2.79 7.34 16.35
CA LEU A 110 -3.51 8.44 17.01
C LEU A 110 -5.02 8.33 16.83
N ALA A 111 -5.50 7.95 15.64
CA ALA A 111 -6.92 7.77 15.39
C ALA A 111 -7.53 6.67 16.28
N THR A 112 -6.80 5.59 16.56
CA THR A 112 -7.28 4.56 17.51
C THR A 112 -7.39 5.10 18.93
N ILE A 113 -6.41 5.88 19.39
CA ILE A 113 -6.43 6.49 20.73
C ILE A 113 -7.59 7.47 20.89
N ILE A 114 -7.84 8.30 19.87
CA ILE A 114 -8.90 9.31 19.90
C ILE A 114 -10.29 8.65 19.88
N MET A 115 -10.42 7.53 19.16
CA MET A 115 -11.70 6.79 19.06
C MET A 115 -12.05 6.01 20.33
N GLY A 116 -11.06 5.58 21.12
CA GLY A 116 -11.26 4.85 22.38
C GLY A 116 -11.48 3.35 22.16
#